data_AF-K3Y2E3-F1
#
_entry.id   AF-K3Y2E3-F1
#
_cell.length_a   1.000
_cell.length_b   1.000
_cell.length_c   1.000
_cell.angle_alpha   90.00
_cell.angle_beta   90.00
_cell.angle_gamma   90.00
#
_symmetry.space_group_name_H-M   'P 1'
#
loop_
_entity.id
_entity.type
_entity.pdbx_description
1 polymer ?
#
loop_
_entity_poly.entity_id
_entity_poly.type
_entity_poly.pdbx_seq_one_letter_code
_entity_poly.pdbx_strand_id
1 'polypeptide(L)'
;MACTLSTHIHKILVWHSGTTIAIDGHPVPPTGDHRVLKTLSDYRAYLVAFVPDMLPGHGYDTQRIFDAVVVEARESITGCDSISSRCEKLVMAVLPSKSSCTILKPGGRLGRELRGVPEEQRWKVLADFWAEFILFLAPSSNVEIHTEKLATGGEFMTHLWALLTHAGILGRPSTTDGARGNNGLFEGSKHYGLKRTASTFAGVIGLG
;
A
#
# COMPACT_ATOMS: atom_id res chain seq x y z
N MET A 1 3.64 -12.42 -21.77
CA MET A 1 3.04 -12.84 -20.49
C MET A 1 2.61 -11.59 -19.75
N ALA A 2 1.34 -11.20 -19.88
CA ALA A 2 0.79 -10.09 -19.12
C ALA A 2 0.60 -10.58 -17.69
N CYS A 3 1.56 -10.27 -16.84
CA CYS A 3 1.45 -10.49 -15.41
C CYS A 3 0.27 -9.62 -14.95
N THR A 4 -0.86 -10.21 -14.58
CA THR A 4 -2.01 -9.51 -14.00
C THR A 4 -1.64 -9.07 -12.59
N LEU A 5 -0.69 -8.15 -12.51
CA LEU A 5 -0.28 -7.46 -11.29
C LEU A 5 -1.53 -6.87 -10.65
N SER A 6 -1.86 -7.31 -9.43
CA SER A 6 -2.99 -6.75 -8.68
C SER A 6 -2.79 -5.23 -8.58
N THR A 7 -3.65 -4.48 -9.30
CA THR A 7 -3.56 -3.02 -9.44
C THR A 7 -3.63 -2.32 -8.09
N HIS A 8 -4.23 -2.96 -7.09
CA HIS A 8 -4.37 -2.44 -5.73
C HIS A 8 -3.04 -2.38 -5.00
N ILE A 9 -2.22 -3.44 -5.07
CA ILE A 9 -0.91 -3.46 -4.40
C ILE A 9 0.01 -2.39 -5.02
N HIS A 10 -0.05 -2.26 -6.36
CA HIS A 10 0.65 -1.19 -7.07
C HIS A 10 0.23 0.18 -6.58
N LYS A 11 -1.08 0.43 -6.51
CA LYS A 11 -1.63 1.68 -5.99
C LYS A 11 -1.17 1.93 -4.55
N ILE A 12 -1.22 0.94 -3.66
CA ILE A 12 -0.77 1.09 -2.26
C ILE A 12 0.69 1.56 -2.23
N LEU A 13 1.59 0.86 -2.95
CA LEU A 13 3.01 1.17 -2.90
C LEU A 13 3.35 2.52 -3.57
N VAL A 14 2.76 2.82 -4.73
CA VAL A 14 2.92 4.11 -5.42
C VAL A 14 2.46 5.27 -4.54
N TRP A 15 1.25 5.16 -3.98
CA TRP A 15 0.69 6.21 -3.12
C TRP A 15 1.46 6.33 -1.81
N HIS A 16 1.93 5.22 -1.23
CA HIS A 16 2.74 5.26 -0.01
C HIS A 16 4.06 6.00 -0.26
N SER A 17 4.78 5.67 -1.33
CA SER A 17 5.99 6.39 -1.74
C SER A 17 5.71 7.87 -2.01
N GLY A 18 4.64 8.19 -2.75
CA GLY A 18 4.25 9.57 -3.03
C GLY A 18 3.89 10.36 -1.77
N THR A 19 3.20 9.73 -0.81
CA THR A 19 2.85 10.32 0.49
C THR A 19 4.10 10.62 1.31
N THR A 20 5.05 9.67 1.39
CA THR A 20 6.33 9.88 2.09
C THR A 20 7.10 11.06 1.51
N ILE A 21 7.18 11.15 0.18
CA ILE A 21 7.83 12.28 -0.52
C ILE A 21 7.09 13.60 -0.27
N ALA A 22 5.76 13.59 -0.29
CA ALA A 22 4.95 14.79 -0.10
C ALA A 22 5.00 15.36 1.33
N ILE A 23 5.29 14.50 2.32
CA ILE A 23 5.46 14.85 3.73
C ILE A 23 6.90 15.33 4.01
N ASP A 24 7.90 14.78 3.33
CA ASP A 24 9.29 15.17 3.51
C ASP A 24 9.50 16.68 3.30
N GLY A 25 10.18 17.33 4.25
CA GLY A 25 10.47 18.75 4.23
C GLY A 25 9.31 19.68 4.61
N HIS A 26 8.12 19.16 4.95
CA HIS A 26 6.98 19.96 5.37
C HIS A 26 6.73 19.88 6.89
N PRO A 27 6.49 21.01 7.58
CA PRO A 27 6.08 20.99 8.97
C PRO A 27 4.80 20.18 9.11
N VAL A 28 4.77 19.23 10.04
CA VAL A 28 3.55 18.49 10.37
C VAL A 28 2.55 19.50 10.95
N PRO A 29 1.41 19.74 10.29
CA PRO A 29 0.42 20.64 10.86
C PRO A 29 -0.12 20.03 12.17
N PRO A 30 -0.54 20.85 13.15
CA PRO A 30 -1.21 20.35 14.36
C PRO A 30 -2.54 19.65 14.11
N THR A 31 -3.03 19.63 12.86
CA THR A 31 -4.33 19.08 12.48
C THR A 31 -4.33 17.56 12.50
N GLY A 32 -5.49 16.97 12.83
CA GLY A 32 -5.66 15.51 12.91
C GLY A 32 -5.41 14.79 11.59
N ASP A 33 -5.72 15.43 10.46
CA ASP A 33 -5.69 14.84 9.12
C ASP A 33 -4.30 14.32 8.75
N HIS A 34 -3.23 15.05 9.11
CA HIS A 34 -1.85 14.63 8.84
C HIS A 34 -1.48 13.33 9.59
N ARG A 35 -1.91 13.20 10.84
CA ARG A 35 -1.65 11.98 11.60
C ARG A 35 -2.46 10.81 11.04
N VAL A 36 -3.72 11.04 10.71
CA VAL A 36 -4.62 10.02 10.15
C VAL A 36 -4.08 9.50 8.81
N LEU A 37 -3.73 10.38 7.87
CA LEU A 37 -3.21 9.97 6.57
C LEU A 37 -1.90 9.19 6.69
N LYS A 38 -0.99 9.62 7.58
CA LYS A 38 0.30 8.92 7.76
C LYS A 38 0.09 7.55 8.38
N THR A 39 -0.73 7.46 9.42
CA THR A 39 -1.06 6.19 10.07
C THR A 39 -1.72 5.22 9.09
N LEU A 40 -2.67 5.69 8.27
CA LEU A 40 -3.35 4.83 7.29
C LEU A 40 -2.43 4.42 6.13
N SER A 41 -1.53 5.30 5.69
CA SER A 41 -0.48 4.99 4.71
C SER A 41 0.48 3.91 5.23
N ASP A 42 1.02 4.11 6.43
CA ASP A 42 1.95 3.18 7.08
C ASP A 42 1.28 1.82 7.36
N TYR A 43 0.03 1.83 7.83
CA TYR A 43 -0.72 0.60 8.09
C TYR A 43 -0.92 -0.24 6.82
N ARG A 44 -1.24 0.38 5.68
CA ARG A 44 -1.41 -0.38 4.43
C ARG A 44 -0.08 -0.90 3.88
N ALA A 45 1.00 -0.13 4.02
CA ALA A 45 2.34 -0.64 3.72
C ALA A 45 2.69 -1.83 4.62
N TYR A 46 2.34 -1.76 5.91
CA TYR A 46 2.45 -2.88 6.85
C TYR A 46 1.66 -4.11 6.38
N LEU A 47 0.41 -3.94 5.94
CA LEU A 47 -0.39 -5.06 5.41
C LEU A 47 0.31 -5.73 4.21
N VAL A 48 0.82 -4.94 3.26
CA VAL A 48 1.58 -5.48 2.11
C VAL A 48 2.81 -6.29 2.56
N ALA A 49 3.53 -5.78 3.57
CA ALA A 49 4.77 -6.37 4.02
C ALA A 49 4.62 -7.51 5.05
N PHE A 50 3.51 -7.60 5.79
CA PHE A 50 3.41 -8.52 6.93
C PHE A 50 2.13 -9.34 6.97
N VAL A 51 1.03 -8.82 6.41
CA VAL A 51 -0.27 -9.50 6.42
C VAL A 51 -0.91 -9.47 5.02
N PRO A 52 -0.20 -9.94 3.98
CA PRO A 52 -0.62 -9.76 2.58
C PRO A 52 -1.92 -10.49 2.26
N ASP A 53 -2.27 -11.54 3.01
CA ASP A 53 -3.52 -12.31 2.82
C ASP A 53 -4.78 -11.53 3.24
N MET A 54 -4.63 -10.39 3.95
CA MET A 54 -5.74 -9.45 4.20
C MET A 54 -6.02 -8.52 3.03
N LEU A 55 -5.14 -8.47 2.03
CA LEU A 55 -5.31 -7.61 0.87
C LEU A 55 -5.97 -8.38 -0.28
N PRO A 56 -6.68 -7.68 -1.19
CA PRO A 56 -7.27 -8.31 -2.36
C PRO A 56 -6.23 -8.94 -3.29
N GLY A 57 -6.45 -10.19 -3.65
CA GLY A 57 -5.58 -10.99 -4.52
C GLY A 57 -4.89 -12.10 -3.73
N HIS A 58 -3.90 -12.76 -4.34
CA HIS A 58 -3.13 -13.79 -3.66
C HIS A 58 -1.99 -13.15 -2.85
N GLY A 59 -1.82 -13.58 -1.60
CA GLY A 59 -0.74 -13.08 -0.73
C GLY A 59 0.65 -13.30 -1.33
N TYR A 60 0.85 -14.42 -2.03
CA TYR A 60 2.09 -14.71 -2.77
C TYR A 60 2.43 -13.65 -3.82
N ASP A 61 1.46 -13.21 -4.62
CA ASP A 61 1.68 -12.17 -5.62
C ASP A 61 2.01 -10.82 -4.96
N THR A 62 1.31 -10.50 -3.87
CA THR A 62 1.58 -9.30 -3.07
C THR A 62 3.01 -9.31 -2.52
N GLN A 63 3.46 -10.45 -1.99
CA GLN A 63 4.84 -10.63 -1.50
C GLN A 63 5.87 -10.46 -2.62
N ARG A 64 5.65 -11.08 -3.78
CA ARG A 64 6.54 -10.94 -4.94
C ARG A 64 6.67 -9.50 -5.43
N ILE A 65 5.55 -8.78 -5.51
CA ILE A 65 5.55 -7.36 -5.89
C ILE A 65 6.34 -6.56 -4.86
N PHE A 66 6.09 -6.78 -3.57
CA PHE A 66 6.79 -6.11 -2.50
C PHE A 66 8.31 -6.34 -2.55
N ASP A 67 8.74 -7.58 -2.69
CA ASP A 67 10.17 -7.93 -2.75
C ASP A 67 10.86 -7.32 -3.96
N ALA A 68 10.17 -7.27 -5.12
CA ALA A 68 10.68 -6.58 -6.31
C ALA A 68 10.86 -5.08 -6.08
N VAL A 69 9.90 -4.43 -5.42
CA VAL A 69 10.01 -3.01 -5.04
C VAL A 69 11.13 -2.78 -4.03
N VAL A 70 11.38 -3.74 -3.15
CA VAL A 70 12.48 -3.65 -2.18
C VAL A 70 13.83 -3.60 -2.88
N VAL A 71 14.05 -4.47 -3.85
CA VAL A 71 15.26 -4.49 -4.67
C VAL A 71 15.39 -3.18 -5.46
N GLU A 72 14.30 -2.76 -6.11
CA GLU A 72 14.24 -1.51 -6.89
C GLU A 72 14.60 -0.28 -6.04
N ALA A 73 14.10 -0.23 -4.80
CA ALA A 73 14.33 0.89 -3.89
C ALA A 73 15.79 0.97 -3.45
N ARG A 74 16.38 -0.16 -3.08
CA ARG A 74 17.80 -0.23 -2.66
C ARG A 74 18.73 0.29 -3.75
N GLU A 75 18.50 -0.11 -4.99
CA GLU A 75 19.27 0.41 -6.13
C GLU A 75 19.06 1.91 -6.32
N SER A 76 17.81 2.34 -6.33
CA SER A 76 17.42 3.73 -6.60
C SER A 76 17.96 4.72 -5.56
N ILE A 77 18.01 4.32 -4.28
CA ILE A 77 18.44 5.18 -3.18
C ILE A 77 19.91 4.96 -2.76
N THR A 78 20.68 4.21 -3.53
CA THR A 78 22.12 4.01 -3.27
C THR A 78 22.84 5.35 -3.10
N GLY A 79 23.59 5.51 -2.01
CA GLY A 79 24.34 6.73 -1.70
C GLY A 79 23.53 7.83 -1.00
N CYS A 80 22.26 7.60 -0.68
CA CYS A 80 21.46 8.50 0.16
C CYS A 80 21.64 8.18 1.65
N ASP A 81 21.88 9.21 2.45
CA ASP A 81 22.13 9.15 3.91
C ASP A 81 20.91 9.54 4.76
N SER A 82 19.87 10.10 4.17
CA SER A 82 18.71 10.66 4.86
C SER A 82 17.43 10.45 4.04
N ILE A 83 16.28 10.47 4.72
CA ILE A 83 14.97 10.36 4.05
C ILE A 83 14.81 11.48 3.01
N SER A 84 15.27 12.69 3.32
CA SER A 84 15.18 13.81 2.40
C SER A 84 16.05 13.60 1.15
N SER A 85 17.30 13.13 1.29
CA SER A 85 18.13 12.82 0.12
C SER A 85 17.57 11.67 -0.73
N ARG A 86 16.89 10.69 -0.11
CA ARG A 86 16.12 9.65 -0.83
C ARG A 86 14.94 10.24 -1.59
N CYS A 87 14.13 11.07 -0.94
CA CYS A 87 12.94 11.70 -1.54
C CYS A 87 13.32 12.58 -2.73
N GLU A 88 14.33 13.44 -2.58
CA GLU A 88 14.83 14.29 -3.65
C GLU A 88 15.34 13.47 -4.84
N LYS A 89 16.11 12.40 -4.57
CA LYS A 89 16.61 11.52 -5.64
C LYS A 89 15.47 10.85 -6.40
N LEU A 90 14.44 10.34 -5.71
CA LEU A 90 13.27 9.71 -6.34
C LEU A 90 12.43 10.72 -7.14
N VAL A 91 12.29 11.95 -6.65
CA VAL A 91 11.64 13.04 -7.38
C VAL A 91 12.42 13.33 -8.67
N MET A 92 13.74 13.44 -8.61
CA MET A 92 14.60 13.77 -9.76
C MET A 92 14.77 12.63 -10.76
N ALA A 93 14.61 11.37 -10.34
CA ALA A 93 14.72 10.17 -11.20
C ALA A 93 13.58 9.98 -12.21
N VAL A 94 12.68 10.97 -12.37
CA VAL A 94 11.56 10.97 -13.33
C VAL A 94 12.02 11.17 -14.79
N LEU A 95 13.32 11.40 -15.03
CA LEU A 95 13.95 11.41 -16.36
C LEU A 95 14.11 9.98 -16.95
N PRO A 96 14.25 9.81 -18.28
CA PRO A 96 14.19 8.50 -18.91
C PRO A 96 15.46 7.67 -18.62
N SER A 97 15.52 7.01 -17.47
CA SER A 97 16.46 5.93 -17.22
C SER A 97 15.94 4.63 -17.86
N LYS A 98 16.86 3.83 -18.42
CA LYS A 98 16.59 2.52 -19.04
C LYS A 98 16.08 1.45 -18.07
N SER A 99 16.04 1.72 -16.76
CA SER A 99 15.44 0.82 -15.78
C SER A 99 13.93 1.04 -15.71
N SER A 100 13.15 -0.02 -15.93
CA SER A 100 11.71 -0.03 -15.75
C SER A 100 11.36 -0.02 -14.26
N CYS A 101 11.53 1.12 -13.58
CA CYS A 101 10.99 1.30 -12.24
C CYS A 101 9.45 1.25 -12.32
N THR A 102 8.85 0.18 -11.80
CA THR A 102 7.41 -0.06 -11.97
C THR A 102 6.58 0.65 -10.91
N ILE A 103 7.19 1.01 -9.77
CA ILE A 103 6.51 1.62 -8.63
C ILE A 103 7.17 2.92 -8.18
N LEU A 104 8.50 2.99 -8.09
CA LEU A 104 9.16 4.15 -7.50
C LEU A 104 9.14 5.37 -8.42
N LYS A 105 9.21 5.17 -9.74
CA LYS A 105 9.05 6.27 -10.72
C LYS A 105 7.64 6.89 -10.64
N PRO A 106 6.55 6.10 -10.72
CA PRO A 106 5.22 6.63 -10.47
C PRO A 106 5.07 7.27 -9.07
N GLY A 107 5.65 6.67 -8.02
CA GLY A 107 5.63 7.22 -6.67
C GLY A 107 6.34 8.56 -6.55
N GLY A 108 7.52 8.70 -7.15
CA GLY A 108 8.27 9.97 -7.22
C GLY A 108 7.54 11.05 -8.00
N ARG A 109 6.91 10.69 -9.12
CA ARG A 109 6.04 11.60 -9.89
C ARG A 109 4.85 12.06 -9.05
N LEU A 110 4.14 11.15 -8.41
CA LEU A 110 3.00 11.47 -7.55
C LEU A 110 3.44 12.37 -6.38
N GLY A 111 4.55 12.06 -5.73
CA GLY A 111 5.09 12.89 -4.65
C GLY A 111 5.42 14.32 -5.10
N ARG A 112 6.01 14.48 -6.30
CA ARG A 112 6.25 15.78 -6.93
C ARG A 112 4.94 16.54 -7.19
N GLU A 113 3.94 15.87 -7.75
CA GLU A 113 2.62 16.46 -8.02
C GLU A 113 1.94 16.90 -6.72
N LEU A 114 1.95 16.07 -5.69
CA LEU A 114 1.42 16.39 -4.36
C LEU A 114 2.14 17.57 -3.72
N ARG A 115 3.47 17.70 -3.86
CA ARG A 115 4.23 18.88 -3.41
C ARG A 115 3.80 20.18 -4.10
N GLY A 116 3.22 20.10 -5.30
CA GLY A 116 2.63 21.24 -6.01
C GLY A 116 1.23 21.63 -5.54
N VAL A 117 0.55 20.77 -4.76
CA VAL A 117 -0.77 21.07 -4.19
C VAL A 117 -0.62 21.98 -2.96
N PRO A 118 -1.47 23.01 -2.78
CA PRO A 118 -1.51 23.83 -1.57
C PRO A 118 -1.58 22.97 -0.31
N GLU A 119 -0.85 23.35 0.74
CA GLU A 119 -0.62 22.49 1.90
C GLU A 119 -1.91 21.97 2.56
N GLU A 120 -2.87 22.86 2.85
CA GLU A 120 -4.16 22.47 3.45
C GLU A 120 -4.93 21.47 2.59
N GLN A 121 -4.94 21.69 1.27
CA GLN A 121 -5.61 20.82 0.32
C GLN A 121 -4.89 19.47 0.16
N ARG A 122 -3.55 19.47 0.21
CA ARG A 122 -2.72 18.28 0.08
C ARG A 122 -3.01 17.27 1.17
N TRP A 123 -3.05 17.72 2.43
CA TRP A 123 -3.32 16.83 3.56
C TRP A 123 -4.72 16.27 3.51
N LYS A 124 -5.71 17.09 3.11
CA LYS A 124 -7.07 16.64 2.89
C LYS A 124 -7.15 15.57 1.80
N VAL A 125 -6.57 15.81 0.63
CA VAL A 125 -6.56 14.84 -0.50
C VAL A 125 -5.95 13.51 -0.08
N LEU A 126 -4.83 13.56 0.64
CA LEU A 126 -4.17 12.36 1.14
C LEU A 126 -5.01 11.64 2.20
N ALA A 127 -5.58 12.37 3.16
CA ALA A 127 -6.45 11.79 4.19
C ALA A 127 -7.69 11.13 3.58
N ASP A 128 -8.38 11.82 2.68
CA ASP A 128 -9.57 11.31 1.98
C ASP A 128 -9.20 10.04 1.17
N PHE A 129 -8.10 10.07 0.40
CA PHE A 129 -7.62 8.88 -0.31
C PHE A 129 -7.29 7.71 0.63
N TRP A 130 -6.55 7.97 1.72
CA TRP A 130 -6.18 6.94 2.69
C TRP A 130 -7.35 6.50 3.59
N ALA A 131 -8.47 7.21 3.62
CA ALA A 131 -9.69 6.74 4.26
C ALA A 131 -10.55 5.91 3.28
N GLU A 132 -10.80 6.44 2.09
CA GLU A 132 -11.61 5.77 1.07
C GLU A 132 -11.00 4.45 0.64
N PHE A 133 -9.70 4.43 0.38
CA PHE A 133 -9.08 3.24 -0.20
C PHE A 133 -8.98 2.07 0.82
N ILE A 134 -9.12 2.29 2.14
CA ILE A 134 -9.01 1.23 3.15
C ILE A 134 -10.37 0.59 3.32
N LEU A 135 -11.42 1.40 3.28
CA LEU A 135 -12.80 0.95 3.16
C LEU A 135 -13.03 0.20 1.86
N PHE A 136 -12.41 0.64 0.76
CA PHE A 136 -12.44 -0.10 -0.50
C PHE A 136 -11.73 -1.46 -0.41
N LEU A 137 -10.61 -1.56 0.32
CA LEU A 137 -9.86 -2.81 0.45
C LEU A 137 -10.51 -3.79 1.43
N ALA A 138 -11.28 -3.31 2.40
CA ALA A 138 -11.81 -4.08 3.52
C ALA A 138 -12.78 -5.22 3.15
N PRO A 139 -13.71 -5.09 2.17
CA PRO A 139 -14.49 -6.24 1.71
C PRO A 139 -13.56 -7.33 1.19
N SER A 140 -13.66 -8.53 1.75
CA SER A 140 -12.72 -9.62 1.47
C SER A 140 -13.47 -10.94 1.31
N SER A 141 -13.05 -11.72 0.31
CA SER A 141 -13.51 -13.10 0.10
C SER A 141 -12.74 -14.11 0.96
N ASN A 142 -11.59 -13.71 1.53
CA ASN A 142 -10.81 -14.53 2.45
C ASN A 142 -11.38 -14.33 3.85
N VAL A 143 -12.46 -15.04 4.17
CA VAL A 143 -13.12 -14.93 5.48
C VAL A 143 -12.25 -15.57 6.56
N GLU A 144 -11.48 -16.60 6.19
CA GLU A 144 -10.64 -17.38 7.07
C GLU A 144 -9.61 -16.49 7.79
N ILE A 145 -8.86 -15.65 7.07
CA ILE A 145 -7.85 -14.77 7.69
C ILE A 145 -8.48 -13.77 8.68
N HIS A 146 -9.68 -13.26 8.37
CA HIS A 146 -10.37 -12.33 9.24
C HIS A 146 -10.89 -13.03 10.50
N THR A 147 -11.45 -14.24 10.37
CA THR A 147 -11.91 -15.04 11.50
C THR A 147 -10.77 -15.49 12.42
N GLU A 148 -9.63 -15.92 11.85
CA GLU A 148 -8.43 -16.28 12.62
C GLU A 148 -7.94 -15.08 13.45
N LYS A 149 -7.89 -13.91 12.82
CA LYS A 149 -7.42 -12.69 13.47
C LYS A 149 -8.38 -12.18 14.54
N LEU A 150 -9.70 -12.30 14.35
CA LEU A 150 -10.68 -11.99 15.40
C LEU A 150 -10.45 -12.83 16.66
N ALA A 151 -10.14 -14.12 16.50
CA ALA A 151 -9.89 -15.02 17.63
C ALA A 151 -8.66 -14.60 18.47
N THR A 152 -7.76 -13.80 17.91
CA THR A 152 -6.54 -13.30 18.58
C THR A 152 -6.59 -11.81 18.94
N GLY A 153 -7.78 -11.20 19.00
CA GLY A 153 -7.96 -9.78 19.34
C GLY A 153 -8.20 -8.83 18.17
N GLY A 154 -8.19 -9.35 16.93
CA GLY A 154 -8.50 -8.63 15.70
C GLY A 154 -7.37 -7.74 15.17
N GLU A 155 -7.44 -7.45 13.87
CA GLU A 155 -6.65 -6.40 13.21
C GLU A 155 -7.59 -5.24 12.87
N PHE A 156 -7.09 -4.03 12.67
CA PHE A 156 -7.95 -2.90 12.27
C PHE A 156 -8.78 -3.21 11.01
N MET A 157 -8.14 -3.78 9.98
CA MET A 157 -8.83 -4.21 8.74
C MET A 157 -9.94 -5.23 9.00
N THR A 158 -9.76 -6.12 9.98
CA THR A 158 -10.75 -7.14 10.34
C THR A 158 -12.01 -6.52 10.94
N HIS A 159 -11.88 -5.43 11.71
CA HIS A 159 -13.04 -4.72 12.24
C HIS A 159 -13.81 -4.01 11.11
N LEU A 160 -13.10 -3.39 10.15
CA LEU A 160 -13.73 -2.79 8.98
C LEU A 160 -14.46 -3.84 8.13
N TRP A 161 -13.83 -4.98 7.87
CA TRP A 161 -14.43 -6.11 7.17
C TRP A 161 -15.72 -6.57 7.86
N ALA A 162 -15.71 -6.74 9.19
CA ALA A 162 -16.88 -7.20 9.95
C ALA A 162 -18.04 -6.19 9.88
N LEU A 163 -17.74 -4.89 10.03
CA LEU A 163 -18.74 -3.82 9.95
C LEU A 163 -19.37 -3.74 8.54
N LEU A 164 -18.55 -3.82 7.49
CA LEU A 164 -19.03 -3.80 6.12
C LEU A 164 -19.86 -5.05 5.78
N THR A 165 -19.41 -6.21 6.25
CA THR A 165 -20.15 -7.48 6.10
C THR A 165 -21.52 -7.40 6.77
N HIS A 166 -21.58 -6.88 8.00
CA HIS A 166 -22.83 -6.66 8.72
C HIS A 166 -23.75 -5.65 8.02
N ALA A 167 -23.17 -4.63 7.38
CA ALA A 167 -23.91 -3.65 6.57
C ALA A 167 -24.34 -4.19 5.19
N GLY A 168 -24.05 -5.45 4.86
CA GLY A 168 -24.39 -6.07 3.57
C GLY A 168 -23.43 -5.72 2.42
N ILE A 169 -22.30 -5.07 2.71
CA ILE A 169 -21.26 -4.70 1.74
C ILE A 169 -20.24 -5.84 1.66
N LEU A 170 -20.55 -6.86 0.86
CA LEU A 170 -19.75 -8.10 0.76
C LEU A 170 -18.65 -8.05 -0.30
N GLY A 171 -18.70 -7.06 -1.19
CA GLY A 171 -17.81 -6.98 -2.34
C GLY A 171 -17.41 -5.55 -2.67
N ARG A 172 -16.31 -5.42 -3.40
CA ARG A 172 -15.88 -4.15 -3.97
C ARG A 172 -16.76 -3.78 -5.17
N PRO A 173 -17.03 -2.49 -5.42
CA PRO A 173 -17.69 -2.07 -6.64
C PRO A 173 -16.95 -2.61 -7.87
N SER A 174 -17.61 -3.42 -8.68
CA SER A 174 -17.04 -3.90 -9.94
C SER A 174 -17.01 -2.75 -10.93
N THR A 175 -15.84 -2.39 -11.42
CA THR A 175 -15.70 -1.48 -12.56
C THR A 175 -15.97 -2.21 -13.87
N THR A 176 -17.11 -2.90 -14.01
CA THR A 176 -17.67 -3.39 -15.28
C THR A 176 -19.06 -3.98 -15.03
N ASP A 177 -20.07 -3.41 -15.67
CA ASP A 177 -21.25 -4.17 -16.08
C ASP A 177 -20.80 -5.38 -16.92
N GLY A 178 -21.36 -6.55 -16.59
CA GLY A 178 -21.43 -7.71 -17.48
C GLY A 178 -20.18 -8.58 -17.66
N ALA A 179 -20.02 -9.60 -16.81
CA ALA A 179 -19.71 -10.98 -17.24
C ALA A 179 -19.62 -11.96 -16.05
N ARG A 180 -20.78 -12.56 -15.76
CA ARG A 180 -21.07 -13.90 -15.21
C ARG A 180 -19.91 -14.92 -15.07
N GLY A 181 -19.69 -15.34 -13.82
CA GLY A 181 -19.72 -16.75 -13.36
C GLY A 181 -18.52 -17.68 -13.61
N ASN A 182 -17.89 -18.18 -12.54
CA ASN A 182 -18.11 -19.55 -12.04
C ASN A 182 -17.25 -19.89 -10.81
N ASN A 183 -17.82 -20.78 -9.99
CA ASN A 183 -17.27 -21.33 -8.74
C ASN A 183 -16.26 -22.46 -8.99
N GLY A 184 -15.31 -22.62 -8.07
CA GLY A 184 -14.46 -23.81 -7.88
C GLY A 184 -13.33 -23.47 -6.89
N LEU A 185 -13.47 -23.81 -5.62
CA LEU A 185 -13.03 -25.04 -4.96
C LEU A 185 -11.69 -24.80 -4.22
N PHE A 186 -11.77 -24.92 -2.90
CA PHE A 186 -10.69 -24.75 -1.94
C PHE A 186 -9.53 -25.74 -2.20
N GLU A 187 -8.30 -25.25 -2.08
CA GLU A 187 -7.24 -26.06 -1.48
C GLU A 187 -6.27 -25.15 -0.74
N GLY A 188 -6.23 -25.33 0.59
CA GLY A 188 -5.35 -24.58 1.48
C GLY A 188 -3.90 -24.98 1.24
N SER A 189 -3.04 -23.98 1.03
CA SER A 189 -1.60 -24.15 1.11
C SER A 189 -1.08 -23.37 2.30
N LYS A 190 -0.85 -24.07 3.41
CA LYS A 190 0.03 -23.59 4.47
C LYS A 190 1.45 -23.60 3.89
N HIS A 191 2.01 -22.44 3.58
CA HIS A 191 3.43 -22.36 3.27
C HIS A 191 4.12 -21.25 4.06
N TYR A 192 5.16 -21.71 4.74
CA TYR A 192 6.05 -21.01 5.66
C TYR A 192 6.64 -19.74 5.03
N GLY A 193 6.17 -18.58 5.51
CA GLY A 193 6.79 -17.29 5.21
C GLY A 193 8.04 -17.09 6.07
N LEU A 194 9.17 -16.81 5.42
CA LEU A 194 10.38 -16.30 6.04
C LEU A 194 9.99 -15.13 6.97
N LYS A 195 10.27 -15.24 8.27
CA LYS A 195 9.93 -14.20 9.25
C LYS A 195 10.68 -12.91 8.89
N ARG A 196 10.01 -12.00 8.17
CA ARG A 196 10.54 -10.68 7.84
C ARG A 196 10.72 -9.89 9.14
N THR A 197 11.94 -9.43 9.39
CA THR A 197 12.26 -8.58 10.52
C THR A 197 11.89 -7.13 10.21
N ALA A 198 11.51 -6.38 11.24
CA ALA A 198 11.15 -4.96 11.13
C ALA A 198 12.23 -4.10 10.43
N SER A 199 13.51 -4.52 10.44
CA SER A 199 14.61 -3.76 9.79
C SER A 199 14.57 -3.77 8.27
N THR A 200 13.98 -4.79 7.63
CA THR A 200 13.86 -4.83 6.16
C THR A 200 12.80 -3.85 5.65
N PHE A 201 11.79 -3.54 6.46
CA PHE A 201 10.69 -2.64 6.14
C PHE A 201 11.08 -1.16 6.28
N ALA A 202 11.76 -0.82 7.38
CA ALA A 202 12.20 0.55 7.69
C ALA A 202 13.14 1.15 6.63
N GLY A 203 14.04 0.35 6.08
CA GLY A 203 15.05 0.84 5.13
C GLY A 203 14.55 1.12 3.71
N VAL A 204 13.34 0.67 3.35
CA VAL A 204 12.96 0.52 1.93
C VAL A 204 11.70 1.31 1.57
N ILE A 205 10.65 1.25 2.39
CA ILE A 205 9.37 1.93 2.07
C ILE A 205 9.06 3.12 2.97
N GLY A 206 9.75 3.22 4.10
CA GLY A 206 9.78 4.43 4.90
C GLY A 206 10.50 4.19 6.23
N LEU A 207 11.34 5.15 6.62
CA LEU A 207 11.63 5.46 8.02
C LEU A 207 12.71 4.57 8.67
N GLY A 208 13.93 4.72 8.16
CA GLY A 208 15.20 4.46 8.85
C GLY A 208 16.27 5.37 8.28
#